data_AF-A0A7L2I984-F1
#
_entry.id   AF-A0A7L2I984-F1
#
_cell.length_a   1.000
_cell.length_b   1.000
_cell.length_c   1.000
_cell.angle_alpha   90.00
_cell.angle_beta   90.00
_cell.angle_gamma   90.00
#
_symmetry.space_group_name_H-M   'P 1'
#
loop_
_entity.id
_entity.type
_entity.pdbx_description
1 polymer ?
#
loop_
_entity_poly.entity_id
_entity_poly.type
_entity_poly.pdbx_seq_one_letter_code
_entity_poly.pdbx_strand_id
1 'polypeptide(L)'
;EACVLHGLKRRAAGFLRSNKIAALFMKVGKSFPLAEELCKKVQDLEQLIENARNQIQGIPENVRKVPKLPNLSPQAIKHLWIRTALFEKVLDKIVHYLVENSSKYYEKEALLMDPVDGPILASLLVGPCALEYTKMKTADHFWTDPSADELVQRHRIHSSHCRQDSPTKRPAL
;
A
#
# COMPACT_ATOMS: atom_id res chain seq x y z
N GLU A 1 5.79 -11.88 5.90
CA GLU A 1 7.06 -12.26 5.23
C GLU A 1 7.81 -13.37 5.94
N ALA A 2 8.23 -13.18 7.20
CA ALA A 2 9.01 -14.17 7.94
C ALA A 2 8.39 -15.57 7.92
N CYS A 3 7.09 -15.71 8.14
CA CYS A 3 6.40 -17.00 8.10
C CYS A 3 6.50 -17.70 6.73
N VAL A 4 6.44 -16.94 5.63
CA VAL A 4 6.58 -17.45 4.26
C VAL A 4 8.03 -17.80 3.91
N LEU A 5 9.01 -17.21 4.61
CA LEU A 5 10.44 -17.53 4.39
C LEU A 5 10.97 -18.59 5.35
N HIS A 6 10.25 -18.91 6.42
CA HIS A 6 10.68 -19.86 7.44
C HIS A 6 10.84 -21.25 6.84
N GLY A 7 12.04 -21.83 6.97
CA GLY A 7 12.35 -23.15 6.43
C GLY A 7 12.24 -23.26 4.90
N LEU A 8 12.33 -22.17 4.15
CA LEU A 8 12.28 -22.23 2.68
C LEU A 8 13.52 -22.97 2.12
N LYS A 9 13.30 -23.97 1.26
CA LYS A 9 14.38 -24.73 0.62
C LYS A 9 15.27 -23.79 -0.19
N ARG A 10 16.59 -24.00 -0.15
CA ARG A 10 17.56 -23.26 -1.00
C ARG A 10 17.20 -23.29 -2.48
N ARG A 11 16.66 -24.43 -2.97
CA ARG A 11 16.21 -24.61 -4.36
C ARG A 11 14.90 -23.88 -4.71
N ALA A 12 14.13 -23.43 -3.71
CA ALA A 12 12.94 -22.61 -3.91
C ALA A 12 13.27 -21.11 -3.81
N ALA A 13 14.29 -20.74 -3.03
CA ALA A 13 14.79 -19.37 -2.91
C ALA A 13 15.61 -18.88 -4.12
N GLY A 14 15.90 -19.75 -5.10
CA GLY A 14 16.65 -19.42 -6.32
C GLY A 14 18.11 -19.01 -6.09
N PHE A 15 18.80 -18.62 -7.17
CA PHE A 15 20.16 -18.05 -7.09
C PHE A 15 20.15 -16.56 -6.73
N LEU A 16 18.99 -15.90 -6.81
CA LEU A 16 18.80 -14.48 -6.48
C LEU A 16 19.04 -14.28 -4.98
N ARG A 17 20.28 -14.01 -4.59
CA ARG A 17 20.71 -13.90 -3.19
C ARG A 17 19.98 -12.80 -2.41
N SER A 18 19.37 -11.83 -3.09
CA SER A 18 18.75 -10.64 -2.48
C SER A 18 17.23 -10.73 -2.29
N ASN A 19 16.48 -11.46 -3.13
CA ASN A 19 15.02 -11.48 -3.07
C ASN A 19 14.43 -12.91 -3.12
N LYS A 20 14.40 -13.55 -1.95
CA LYS A 20 13.86 -14.91 -1.78
C LYS A 20 12.37 -15.01 -2.10
N ILE A 21 11.59 -13.95 -1.87
CA ILE A 21 10.16 -13.91 -2.16
C ILE A 21 9.92 -13.93 -3.67
N ALA A 22 10.62 -13.10 -4.43
CA ALA A 22 10.51 -13.08 -5.90
C ALA A 22 10.85 -14.46 -6.49
N ALA A 23 11.94 -15.09 -6.02
CA ALA A 23 12.31 -16.42 -6.47
C ALA A 23 11.25 -17.49 -6.14
N LEU A 24 10.66 -17.43 -4.95
CA LEU A 24 9.55 -18.30 -4.57
C LEU A 24 8.35 -18.09 -5.49
N PHE A 25 7.92 -16.85 -5.73
CA PHE A 25 6.76 -16.53 -6.56
C PHE A 25 6.97 -16.90 -8.03
N MET A 26 8.17 -16.69 -8.59
CA MET A 26 8.50 -17.19 -9.93
C MET A 26 8.36 -18.72 -10.03
N LYS A 27 8.70 -19.44 -8.96
CA LYS A 27 8.59 -20.91 -8.94
C LYS A 27 7.15 -21.38 -8.75
N VAL A 28 6.40 -20.73 -7.86
CA VAL A 28 4.99 -21.02 -7.59
C VAL A 28 4.11 -20.65 -8.79
N GLY A 29 4.41 -19.53 -9.45
CA GLY A 29 3.69 -19.03 -10.63
C GLY A 29 3.55 -20.05 -11.75
N LYS A 30 4.55 -20.94 -11.93
CA LYS A 30 4.50 -22.05 -12.90
C LYS A 30 3.32 -23.01 -12.70
N SER A 31 2.75 -23.06 -11.52
CA SER A 31 1.65 -23.96 -11.16
C SER A 31 0.46 -23.24 -10.53
N PHE A 32 0.57 -21.92 -10.30
CA PHE A 32 -0.44 -21.12 -9.63
C PHE A 32 -0.47 -19.69 -10.21
N PRO A 33 -1.38 -19.40 -11.17
CA PRO A 33 -1.38 -18.15 -11.94
C PRO A 33 -1.44 -16.88 -11.08
N LEU A 34 -2.17 -16.88 -9.97
CA LEU A 34 -2.28 -15.69 -9.10
C LEU A 34 -0.92 -15.24 -8.54
N ALA A 35 0.01 -16.15 -8.31
CA ALA A 35 1.36 -15.79 -7.89
C ALA A 35 2.21 -15.21 -9.03
N GLU A 36 1.99 -15.67 -10.27
CA GLU A 36 2.65 -15.11 -11.46
C GLU A 36 2.17 -13.68 -11.73
N GLU A 37 0.86 -13.47 -11.73
CA GLU A 37 0.24 -12.15 -11.90
C GLU A 37 0.73 -11.16 -10.84
N LEU A 38 0.75 -11.59 -9.58
CA LEU A 38 1.30 -10.79 -8.48
C LEU A 38 2.77 -10.44 -8.71
N CYS A 39 3.60 -11.42 -9.09
CA CYS A 39 5.03 -11.21 -9.32
C CYS A 39 5.27 -10.17 -10.42
N LYS A 40 4.55 -10.28 -11.55
CA LYS A 40 4.63 -9.32 -12.66
C LYS A 40 4.22 -7.92 -12.20
N LYS A 41 3.10 -7.80 -11.49
CA LYS A 41 2.58 -6.51 -11.00
C LYS A 41 3.54 -5.84 -10.03
N VAL A 42 4.17 -6.61 -9.14
CA VAL A 42 5.19 -6.10 -8.21
C VAL A 42 6.41 -5.60 -8.98
N GLN A 43 6.89 -6.34 -9.97
CA GLN A 43 8.02 -5.94 -10.81
C GLN A 43 7.75 -4.66 -11.59
N ASP A 44 6.56 -4.52 -12.18
CA ASP A 44 6.14 -3.30 -12.90
C ASP A 44 6.11 -2.08 -11.96
N LEU A 45 5.64 -2.26 -10.72
CA LEU A 45 5.62 -1.20 -9.71
C LEU A 45 7.02 -0.82 -9.23
N GLU A 46 7.92 -1.80 -9.01
CA GLU A 46 9.32 -1.55 -8.67
C GLU A 46 10.02 -0.74 -9.75
N GLN A 47 9.81 -1.09 -11.03
CA GLN A 47 10.37 -0.35 -12.17
C GLN A 47 9.82 1.08 -12.24
N LEU A 48 8.53 1.27 -11.98
CA LEU A 48 7.92 2.59 -11.96
C LEU A 48 8.50 3.48 -10.85
N ILE A 49 8.69 2.92 -9.65
CA ILE A 49 9.31 3.61 -8.51
C ILE A 49 10.76 4.01 -8.84
N GLU A 50 11.53 3.10 -9.46
CA GLU A 50 12.91 3.35 -9.84
C GLU A 50 13.02 4.44 -10.92
N ASN A 51 12.16 4.38 -11.95
CA ASN A 51 12.08 5.41 -12.99
C ASN A 51 11.72 6.78 -12.41
N ALA A 52 10.80 6.83 -11.43
CA ALA A 52 10.43 8.08 -10.75
C ALA A 52 11.59 8.67 -9.93
N ARG A 53 12.39 7.83 -9.26
CA ARG A 53 13.60 8.28 -8.54
C ARG A 53 14.64 8.87 -9.48
N ASN A 54 14.87 8.23 -10.62
CA ASN A 54 15.85 8.67 -11.60
C ASN A 54 15.44 9.99 -12.29
N GLN A 55 14.15 10.27 -12.47
CA GLN A 55 13.69 11.57 -12.99
C GLN A 55 13.89 12.73 -12.00
N ILE A 56 13.82 12.48 -10.69
CA ILE A 56 14.03 13.53 -9.67
C ILE A 56 15.49 14.02 -9.64
N GLN A 57 16.45 13.20 -10.05
CA GLN A 57 17.87 13.58 -10.11
C GLN A 57 18.26 14.36 -11.37
N GLY A 58 17.36 14.52 -12.35
CA GLY A 58 17.67 15.10 -13.67
C GLY A 58 16.99 16.43 -14.02
N ILE A 59 16.21 17.04 -13.11
CA ILE A 59 15.41 18.25 -13.43
C ILE A 59 15.94 19.46 -12.64
N PRO A 60 16.43 20.53 -13.31
CA PRO A 60 16.59 21.84 -12.67
C PRO A 60 15.21 22.42 -12.33
N GLU A 61 15.12 23.02 -11.14
CA GLU A 61 13.99 23.58 -10.35
C GLU A 61 12.86 24.38 -11.04
N ASN A 62 12.60 24.27 -12.35
CA ASN A 62 11.57 25.08 -12.98
C ASN A 62 10.64 24.26 -13.91
N VAL A 63 9.35 24.34 -13.58
CA VAL A 63 8.19 23.99 -14.43
C VAL A 63 7.84 22.49 -14.54
N ARG A 64 7.01 21.99 -13.60
CA ARG A 64 5.68 21.36 -13.89
C ARG A 64 5.15 20.56 -12.69
N LYS A 65 3.83 20.61 -12.53
CA LYS A 65 3.01 19.78 -11.63
C LYS A 65 3.11 18.31 -12.08
N VAL A 66 4.17 17.60 -11.72
CA VAL A 66 4.23 16.15 -11.82
C VAL A 66 3.43 15.58 -10.65
N PRO A 67 2.55 14.58 -10.83
CA PRO A 67 1.95 13.89 -9.69
C PRO A 67 3.10 13.36 -8.84
N LYS A 68 3.27 13.91 -7.64
CA LYS A 68 4.28 13.45 -6.69
C LYS A 68 3.95 12.01 -6.35
N LEU A 69 4.59 11.06 -7.02
CA LEU A 69 4.61 9.70 -6.51
C LEU A 69 5.28 9.77 -5.13
N PRO A 70 4.68 9.17 -4.08
CA PRO A 70 5.26 9.26 -2.76
C PRO A 70 6.67 8.65 -2.80
N ASN A 71 7.67 9.39 -2.32
CA ASN A 71 8.98 8.83 -2.03
C ASN A 71 8.78 7.73 -0.98
N LEU A 72 8.69 6.48 -1.44
CA LEU A 72 8.48 5.34 -0.57
C LEU A 72 9.74 5.08 0.23
N SER A 73 9.57 4.86 1.53
CA SER A 73 10.66 4.42 2.39
C SER A 73 11.20 3.05 1.93
N PRO A 74 12.47 2.72 2.21
CA PRO A 74 13.02 1.40 1.88
C PRO A 74 12.17 0.24 2.43
N GLN A 75 11.56 0.44 3.60
CA GLN A 75 10.66 -0.53 4.22
C GLN A 75 9.35 -0.69 3.44
N ALA A 76 8.81 0.39 2.87
CA ALA A 76 7.61 0.34 2.04
C ALA A 76 7.88 -0.38 0.71
N ILE A 77 9.09 -0.26 0.16
CA ILE A 77 9.53 -1.01 -1.02
C ILE A 77 9.73 -2.49 -0.67
N LYS A 78 10.39 -2.78 0.46
CA LYS A 78 10.59 -4.16 0.92
C LYS A 78 9.27 -4.95 1.04
N HIS A 79 8.24 -4.31 1.59
CA HIS A 79 6.92 -4.94 1.78
C HIS A 79 5.94 -4.63 0.64
N LEU A 80 6.41 -4.14 -0.51
CA LEU A 80 5.56 -3.81 -1.65
C LEU A 80 4.73 -5.02 -2.10
N TRP A 81 5.34 -6.20 -2.15
CA TRP A 81 4.64 -7.43 -2.55
C TRP A 81 3.45 -7.77 -1.64
N ILE A 82 3.57 -7.56 -0.31
CA ILE A 82 2.48 -7.82 0.64
C ILE A 82 1.35 -6.83 0.38
N ARG A 83 1.69 -5.55 0.21
CA ARG A 83 0.71 -4.51 -0.07
C ARG A 83 -0.03 -4.84 -1.36
N THR A 84 0.69 -5.12 -2.43
CA THR A 84 0.08 -5.50 -3.72
C THR A 84 -0.80 -6.74 -3.57
N ALA A 85 -0.36 -7.79 -2.87
CA ALA A 85 -1.16 -8.99 -2.67
C ALA A 85 -2.46 -8.75 -1.88
N LEU A 86 -2.44 -7.82 -0.92
CA LEU A 86 -3.63 -7.37 -0.17
C LEU A 86 -4.57 -6.54 -1.05
N PHE A 87 -4.04 -5.62 -1.86
CA PHE A 87 -4.83 -4.85 -2.82
C PHE A 87 -5.53 -5.73 -3.84
N GLU A 88 -4.86 -6.77 -4.34
CA GLU A 88 -5.45 -7.71 -5.30
C GLU A 88 -6.32 -8.80 -4.65
N LYS A 89 -6.39 -8.84 -3.31
CA LYS A 89 -7.12 -9.88 -2.55
C LYS A 89 -6.69 -11.31 -2.93
N VAL A 90 -5.37 -11.53 -3.00
CA VAL A 90 -4.76 -12.83 -3.35
C VAL A 90 -3.81 -13.36 -2.29
N LEU A 91 -3.48 -12.59 -1.24
CA LEU A 91 -2.49 -13.00 -0.25
C LEU A 91 -2.87 -14.30 0.49
N ASP A 92 -4.12 -14.40 0.92
CA ASP A 92 -4.69 -15.59 1.54
C ASP A 92 -4.61 -16.81 0.61
N LYS A 93 -5.01 -16.65 -0.65
CA LYS A 93 -5.00 -17.72 -1.67
C LYS A 93 -3.58 -18.23 -1.93
N ILE A 94 -2.61 -17.33 -2.02
CA ILE A 94 -1.20 -17.69 -2.21
C ILE A 94 -0.66 -18.46 -1.01
N VAL A 95 -0.92 -17.98 0.22
CA VAL A 95 -0.44 -18.67 1.42
C VAL A 95 -1.13 -20.02 1.61
N HIS A 96 -2.43 -20.11 1.30
CA HIS A 96 -3.15 -21.38 1.30
C HIS A 96 -2.53 -22.39 0.33
N TYR A 97 -2.28 -21.98 -0.93
CA TYR A 97 -1.60 -22.83 -1.92
C TYR A 97 -0.22 -23.29 -1.44
N LEU A 98 0.55 -22.40 -0.79
CA LEU A 98 1.87 -22.73 -0.24
C LEU A 98 1.79 -23.76 0.88
N VAL A 99 0.74 -23.73 1.72
CA VAL A 99 0.51 -24.72 2.78
C VAL A 99 0.13 -26.07 2.17
N GLU A 100 -0.79 -26.11 1.21
CA GLU A 100 -1.20 -27.34 0.52
C GLU A 100 -0.05 -28.01 -0.25
N ASN A 101 0.90 -27.20 -0.76
CA ASN A 101 2.04 -27.66 -1.55
C ASN A 101 3.37 -27.52 -0.80
N SER A 102 3.33 -27.45 0.53
CA SER A 102 4.46 -27.07 1.37
C SER A 102 5.68 -27.97 1.16
N SER A 103 5.48 -29.28 1.01
CA SER A 103 6.54 -30.28 0.81
C SER A 103 7.45 -30.00 -0.40
N LYS A 104 6.93 -29.32 -1.42
CA LYS A 104 7.68 -28.96 -2.64
C LYS A 104 8.65 -27.79 -2.42
N TYR A 105 8.33 -26.89 -1.50
CA TYR A 105 9.03 -25.60 -1.34
C TYR A 105 9.77 -25.46 -0.01
N TYR A 106 9.37 -26.20 1.03
CA TYR A 106 9.83 -26.02 2.41
C TYR A 106 10.50 -27.27 2.99
N GLU A 107 11.42 -27.05 3.93
CA GLU A 107 12.04 -28.07 4.78
C GLU A 107 11.04 -28.59 5.83
N LYS A 108 11.26 -29.79 6.39
CA LYS A 108 10.29 -30.44 7.30
C LYS A 108 9.93 -29.61 8.54
N GLU A 109 10.88 -28.84 9.06
CA GLU A 109 10.71 -27.97 10.24
C GLU A 109 10.12 -26.59 9.90
N ALA A 110 9.67 -26.37 8.66
CA ALA A 110 9.11 -25.10 8.26
C ALA A 110 7.71 -24.88 8.86
N LEU A 111 7.35 -23.61 9.07
CA LEU A 111 6.07 -23.25 9.66
C LEU A 111 4.91 -23.69 8.75
N LEU A 112 5.06 -23.54 7.44
CA LEU A 112 4.02 -23.94 6.48
C LEU A 112 3.92 -25.47 6.28
N MET A 113 4.89 -26.25 6.79
CA MET A 113 4.83 -27.72 6.80
C MET A 113 4.10 -28.26 8.03
N ASP A 114 3.96 -27.44 9.08
CA ASP A 114 3.27 -27.85 10.29
C ASP A 114 1.77 -28.05 9.99
N PRO A 115 1.17 -29.19 10.40
CA PRO A 115 -0.21 -29.53 10.08
C PRO A 115 -1.24 -28.64 10.77
N VAL A 116 -0.83 -27.80 11.72
CA VAL A 116 -1.70 -26.90 12.50
C VAL A 116 -1.34 -25.44 12.21
N ASP A 117 -0.08 -25.04 12.38
CA ASP A 117 0.35 -23.65 12.27
C ASP A 117 0.23 -23.11 10.84
N GLY A 118 0.57 -23.93 9.84
CA GLY A 118 0.43 -23.57 8.42
C GLY A 118 -1.02 -23.23 8.06
N PRO A 119 -1.99 -24.14 8.27
CA PRO A 119 -3.40 -23.86 8.09
C PRO A 119 -3.93 -22.68 8.91
N ILE A 120 -3.54 -22.55 10.19
CA ILE A 120 -3.93 -21.40 11.02
C ILE A 120 -3.47 -20.08 10.39
N LEU A 121 -2.22 -19.99 9.94
CA LEU A 121 -1.71 -18.80 9.27
C LEU A 121 -2.53 -18.46 8.01
N ALA A 122 -2.85 -19.45 7.18
CA ALA A 122 -3.67 -19.24 5.98
C ALA A 122 -5.06 -18.73 6.34
N SER A 123 -5.71 -19.33 7.35
CA SER A 123 -7.04 -18.91 7.82
C SER A 123 -7.04 -17.49 8.40
N LEU A 124 -6.00 -17.12 9.16
CA LEU A 124 -5.87 -15.77 9.73
C LEU A 124 -5.75 -14.68 8.65
N LEU A 125 -5.23 -15.00 7.47
CA LEU A 125 -5.08 -14.05 6.37
C LEU A 125 -6.37 -13.77 5.61
N VAL A 126 -7.39 -14.63 5.72
CA VAL A 126 -8.69 -14.44 5.06
C VAL A 126 -9.34 -13.13 5.48
N GLY A 127 -9.33 -12.81 6.78
CA GLY A 127 -9.90 -11.57 7.31
C GLY A 127 -9.24 -10.30 6.71
N PRO A 128 -7.92 -10.13 6.85
CA PRO A 128 -7.19 -9.02 6.23
C PRO A 128 -7.35 -8.95 4.71
N CYS A 129 -7.39 -10.09 4.01
CA CYS A 129 -7.50 -10.12 2.55
C CYS A 129 -8.90 -9.77 2.03
N ALA A 130 -9.95 -9.91 2.87
CA ALA A 130 -11.32 -9.55 2.52
C ALA A 130 -11.55 -8.03 2.46
N LEU A 131 -10.67 -7.24 3.09
CA LEU A 131 -10.80 -5.78 3.13
C LEU A 131 -10.54 -5.14 1.76
N GLU A 132 -11.30 -4.09 1.46
CA GLU A 132 -11.01 -3.21 0.33
C GLU A 132 -9.96 -2.18 0.76
N TYR A 133 -8.69 -2.46 0.45
CA TYR A 133 -7.65 -1.47 0.64
C TYR A 133 -7.79 -0.44 -0.47
N THR A 134 -8.22 0.77 -0.13
CA THR A 134 -8.04 1.91 -1.03
C THR A 134 -6.63 2.46 -0.85
N LYS A 135 -5.97 2.91 -1.93
CA LYS A 135 -4.94 3.96 -1.78
C LYS A 135 -5.65 5.04 -0.98
N MET A 136 -5.07 5.48 0.16
CA MET A 136 -5.62 6.60 0.91
C MET A 136 -6.13 7.62 -0.11
N LYS A 137 -7.42 7.98 -0.03
CA LYS A 137 -7.92 9.10 -0.83
C LYS A 137 -6.92 10.22 -0.63
N THR A 138 -6.16 10.53 -1.68
CA THR A 138 -5.35 11.73 -1.72
C THR A 138 -6.29 12.85 -1.34
N ALA A 139 -5.98 13.54 -0.23
CA ALA A 139 -6.30 14.90 0.15
C ALA A 139 -7.37 15.70 -0.63
N ASP A 140 -8.51 15.12 -1.00
CA ASP A 140 -9.67 15.92 -1.39
C ASP A 140 -10.37 16.43 -0.13
N HIS A 141 -10.10 15.82 1.04
CA HIS A 141 -10.55 16.24 2.37
C HIS A 141 -9.41 16.20 3.39
N PHE A 142 -8.22 16.70 3.03
CA PHE A 142 -7.42 17.29 4.09
C PHE A 142 -8.12 18.59 4.46
N TRP A 143 -8.37 18.79 5.74
CA TRP A 143 -8.53 20.14 6.27
C TRP A 143 -7.25 20.90 5.94
N THR A 144 -7.16 21.49 4.75
CA THR A 144 -6.26 22.61 4.53
C THR A 144 -6.81 23.69 5.44
N ASP A 145 -6.10 23.96 6.53
CA ASP A 145 -6.32 25.19 7.27
C ASP A 145 -6.32 26.31 6.22
N PRO A 146 -7.42 27.06 6.08
CA PRO A 146 -7.46 28.17 5.15
C PRO A 146 -6.26 29.07 5.44
N SER A 147 -5.60 29.54 4.39
CA SER A 147 -4.44 30.41 4.57
C SER A 147 -4.82 31.65 5.38
N ALA A 148 -3.86 32.30 6.04
CA ALA A 148 -4.13 33.54 6.76
C ALA A 148 -4.82 34.58 5.85
N ASP A 149 -4.46 34.62 4.56
CA ASP A 149 -5.11 35.49 3.57
C ASP A 149 -6.56 35.09 3.29
N GLU A 150 -6.86 33.79 3.18
CA GLU A 150 -8.24 33.29 3.03
C GLU A 150 -9.09 33.57 4.27
N LEU A 151 -8.50 33.46 5.47
CA LEU A 151 -9.15 33.79 6.74
C LEU A 151 -9.45 35.29 6.84
N VAL A 152 -8.49 36.15 6.46
CA VAL A 152 -8.66 37.60 6.42
C VAL A 152 -9.72 37.99 5.39
N GLN A 153 -9.73 37.35 4.22
CA GLN A 153 -10.71 37.61 3.17
C GLN A 153 -12.12 37.21 3.62
N ARG A 154 -12.29 36.05 4.26
CA ARG A 154 -13.57 35.65 4.87
C ARG A 154 -14.00 36.62 5.95
N HIS A 155 -13.10 37.04 6.83
CA HIS A 155 -13.43 38.02 7.85
C HIS A 155 -13.93 39.33 7.22
N ARG A 156 -13.29 39.83 6.16
CA ARG A 156 -13.68 41.05 5.45
C ARG A 156 -15.05 40.94 4.77
N ILE A 157 -15.38 39.78 4.23
CA ILE A 157 -16.69 39.51 3.60
C ILE A 157 -17.79 39.46 4.68
N HIS A 158 -17.54 38.81 5.81
CA HIS A 158 -18.53 38.68 6.89
C HIS A 158 -18.61 39.89 7.83
N SER A 159 -17.54 40.69 7.97
CA SER A 159 -17.53 41.90 8.80
C SER A 159 -18.16 43.10 8.10
N SER A 160 -18.36 43.04 6.78
CA SER A 160 -19.00 44.13 6.02
C SER A 160 -20.53 44.14 6.12
N HIS A 161 -21.15 43.16 6.81
CA HIS A 161 -22.61 43.03 6.90
C HIS A 161 -23.21 43.12 8.31
N CYS A 162 -22.50 43.64 9.31
CA CYS A 162 -23.09 43.95 10.62
C CYS A 162 -22.99 45.45 10.96
N ARG A 163 -23.85 46.24 10.33
CA ARG A 163 -24.53 47.39 10.96
C ARG A 163 -25.92 47.55 10.34
N GLN A 164 -26.82 46.67 10.73
CA GLN A 164 -28.25 46.92 10.75
C GLN A 164 -28.69 46.74 12.21
N ASP A 165 -28.70 47.84 12.96
CA ASP A 165 -29.36 47.88 14.27
C ASP A 165 -30.83 47.51 14.07
N SER A 166 -31.23 46.40 14.68
CA SER A 166 -32.60 45.88 14.67
C SER A 166 -33.54 46.76 15.53
N PRO A 167 -34.85 46.74 15.26
CA PRO A 167 -35.79 47.73 15.77
C PRO A 167 -36.27 47.36 17.17
N THR A 168 -35.93 48.14 18.19
CA THR A 168 -36.65 48.06 19.47
C THR A 168 -36.54 49.36 20.25
N LYS A 169 -37.55 50.24 20.09
CA LYS A 169 -38.00 51.14 21.16
C LYS A 169 -39.42 51.63 20.85
N ARG A 170 -40.32 51.39 21.81
CA ARG A 170 -41.73 51.82 21.84
C ARG A 170 -41.87 53.33 21.59
N PRO A 171 -42.99 53.78 20.98
CA PRO A 171 -43.38 55.18 21.03
C PRO A 171 -43.91 55.52 22.43
N ALA A 172 -43.50 56.68 22.96
CA ALA A 172 -44.20 57.36 24.03
C ALA A 172 -44.60 58.75 23.52
N LEU A 173 -45.80 59.17 23.93
CA LEU A 173 -46.54 60.39 23.58
C LEU A 173 -45.70 61.68 23.65
#